data_AF-A0A964IC98-F1
#
_entry.id   AF-A0A964IC98-F1
#
_cell.length_a   1.000
_cell.length_b   1.000
_cell.length_c   1.000
_cell.angle_alpha   90.00
_cell.angle_beta   90.00
_cell.angle_gamma   90.00
#
_symmetry.space_group_name_H-M   'P 1'
#
loop_
_entity.id
_entity.type
_entity.pdbx_description
1 polymer ?
#
loop_
_entity_poly.entity_id
_entity_poly.type
_entity_poly.pdbx_seq_one_letter_code
_entity_poly.pdbx_strand_id
1 'polypeptide(L)'
;MRAVPCGARIPRDVFTGARGAAPAQHPNTGARHLSRWRLDRHRIAGNDRRCRPERSSRGCRGYDHFVTSVIVHYQELALKGRNRPWFIRALLRNIRTLLADLDVRHIASMVGRIEVRFESGDHWPEVRARLARLSGIANFARAVHVPADVDVMAATVLDGLRGLEPRRFRIKARRADKRFPVPSPEIERRVGAHVQAELGWPVDLSHPQSVIRIEVLSGEAFIIFDREPGAGGLPIGSGGKAVCLLSGGIDSPVAAWRVMRRGVTVQLVHFHSYPILNQVSQEKARELSAILARRQLMSRLYLVPFGSIQQQVMLTVPPELRVVIYRRLMVRIAQRIAERVHADALVTGDVIGQVASQTIENIRAVDDAATMPILRPLIGCDKEEITQEAIRLGTYETSIIPDQDCCTLFTPRNPTTRAALEFARAAEGLLDLETLVSQALRDTVVEERTFPAGPGLCAVVENGKMRRLLA
;
A
#
# COMPACT_ATOMS: atom_id res chain seq x y z
N MET A 1 30.99 21.60 -28.19
CA MET A 1 31.86 22.31 -27.22
C MET A 1 32.14 23.72 -27.73
N ARG A 2 31.40 24.71 -27.25
CA ARG A 2 31.79 26.13 -27.20
C ARG A 2 31.13 26.72 -25.95
N ALA A 3 31.94 27.23 -25.04
CA ALA A 3 31.54 27.81 -23.76
C ALA A 3 31.47 29.34 -23.86
N VAL A 4 31.06 29.96 -22.73
CA VAL A 4 31.16 31.38 -22.31
C VAL A 4 29.80 32.15 -22.36
N PRO A 5 29.43 32.97 -21.35
CA PRO A 5 29.65 32.90 -19.90
C PRO A 5 28.41 33.26 -19.03
N CYS A 6 28.59 33.15 -17.71
CA CYS A 6 27.69 33.52 -16.63
C CYS A 6 27.77 35.03 -16.28
N GLY A 7 26.63 35.65 -15.94
CA GLY A 7 26.57 36.83 -15.06
C GLY A 7 25.67 37.99 -15.52
N ALA A 8 24.52 38.20 -14.85
CA ALA A 8 24.18 39.46 -14.17
C ALA A 8 22.70 39.57 -13.72
N ARG A 9 22.55 39.77 -12.40
CA ARG A 9 21.61 40.64 -11.65
C ARG A 9 20.08 40.45 -11.71
N ILE A 10 19.57 40.23 -10.50
CA ILE A 10 18.20 40.35 -9.99
C ILE A 10 17.80 41.84 -9.87
N PRO A 11 16.51 42.19 -10.05
CA PRO A 11 15.85 43.17 -9.20
C PRO A 11 14.75 42.55 -8.33
N ARG A 12 14.71 43.03 -7.08
CA ARG A 12 13.67 42.81 -6.09
C ARG A 12 12.43 43.68 -6.40
N ASP A 13 11.34 43.34 -5.73
CA ASP A 13 10.14 44.14 -5.46
C ASP A 13 8.97 43.96 -6.43
N VAL A 14 8.01 43.11 -6.05
CA VAL A 14 6.58 43.46 -6.17
C VAL A 14 5.75 42.76 -5.08
N PHE A 15 4.81 43.53 -4.51
CA PHE A 15 3.63 43.17 -3.69
C PHE A 15 3.74 43.16 -2.16
N THR A 16 3.67 44.39 -1.61
CA THR A 16 2.91 44.71 -0.41
C THR A 16 1.52 45.24 -0.79
N GLY A 17 0.50 44.96 0.04
CA GLY A 17 -0.91 45.39 -0.10
C GLY A 17 -1.83 44.16 -0.20
N ALA A 18 -2.86 43.95 0.62
CA ALA A 18 -3.73 44.89 1.31
C ALA A 18 -4.31 44.31 2.62
N ARG A 19 -4.69 45.21 3.53
CA ARG A 19 -5.52 44.98 4.72
C ARG A 19 -6.99 45.30 4.42
N GLY A 20 -7.90 44.68 5.17
CA GLY A 20 -9.34 44.99 5.28
C GLY A 20 -10.19 43.83 4.76
N ALA A 21 -11.21 43.29 5.42
CA ALA A 21 -12.03 43.79 6.52
C ALA A 21 -12.76 42.60 7.24
N ALA A 22 -13.16 42.82 8.49
CA ALA A 22 -14.30 42.18 9.16
C ALA A 22 -15.44 43.24 9.22
N PRO A 23 -16.74 42.97 9.52
CA PRO A 23 -17.27 41.91 10.41
C PRO A 23 -18.65 41.31 10.01
N ALA A 24 -19.15 40.33 10.77
CA ALA A 24 -20.59 40.17 11.06
C ALA A 24 -20.82 39.21 12.26
N GLN A 25 -21.65 39.64 13.20
CA GLN A 25 -22.15 38.88 14.35
C GLN A 25 -23.67 38.66 14.24
N HIS A 26 -24.12 37.58 14.90
CA HIS A 26 -25.46 37.23 15.43
C HIS A 26 -26.54 36.61 14.51
N PRO A 27 -27.54 35.86 15.04
CA PRO A 27 -27.81 35.48 16.44
C PRO A 27 -28.10 33.98 16.71
N ASN A 28 -28.25 33.73 18.01
CA ASN A 28 -28.64 32.54 18.75
C ASN A 28 -30.15 32.21 18.61
N THR A 29 -30.53 30.94 18.41
CA THR A 29 -31.88 30.41 18.74
C THR A 29 -31.84 28.90 18.96
N GLY A 30 -32.49 28.43 20.04
CA GLY A 30 -33.17 27.13 20.05
C GLY A 30 -32.65 26.08 21.04
N ALA A 31 -33.21 26.10 22.25
CA ALA A 31 -33.06 25.06 23.27
C ALA A 31 -33.89 23.79 22.99
N ARG A 32 -33.67 22.76 23.84
CA ARG A 32 -34.43 21.50 24.06
C ARG A 32 -33.91 20.31 23.22
N HIS A 33 -33.70 19.09 23.70
CA HIS A 33 -34.27 18.32 24.82
C HIS A 33 -33.26 17.26 25.33
N LEU A 34 -33.25 17.05 26.66
CA LEU A 34 -32.59 15.94 27.36
C LEU A 34 -33.51 14.69 27.38
N SER A 35 -32.94 13.51 27.15
CA SER A 35 -33.45 12.19 27.60
C SER A 35 -32.30 11.18 27.47
N ARG A 36 -31.53 10.85 28.53
CA ARG A 36 -31.83 10.02 29.71
C ARG A 36 -32.25 8.59 29.33
N TRP A 37 -31.27 7.76 28.94
CA TRP A 37 -31.42 6.30 28.91
C TRP A 37 -30.99 5.69 30.23
N ARG A 38 -31.92 4.95 30.83
CA ARG A 38 -31.83 4.23 32.10
C ARG A 38 -30.95 2.99 31.92
N LEU A 39 -30.07 2.75 32.90
CA LEU A 39 -29.35 1.49 33.08
C LEU A 39 -30.21 0.57 33.94
N ASP A 40 -30.64 -0.56 33.38
CA ASP A 40 -31.27 -1.64 34.12
C ASP A 40 -30.21 -2.45 34.87
N ARG A 41 -30.48 -2.64 36.17
CA ARG A 41 -29.73 -3.50 37.08
C ARG A 41 -30.37 -4.89 37.07
N HIS A 42 -29.61 -5.90 36.70
CA HIS A 42 -29.88 -7.27 37.16
C HIS A 42 -28.81 -7.70 38.18
N ARG A 43 -29.29 -7.88 39.41
CA ARG A 43 -28.65 -8.63 40.51
C ARG A 43 -28.64 -10.12 40.15
N ILE A 44 -27.50 -10.78 40.36
CA ILE A 44 -27.47 -12.19 40.79
C ILE A 44 -26.41 -12.35 41.88
N ALA A 45 -26.81 -13.12 42.90
CA ALA A 45 -26.12 -13.52 44.14
C ALA A 45 -24.65 -13.93 43.94
N GLY A 46 -23.72 -13.72 44.89
CA GLY A 46 -23.85 -13.98 46.32
C GLY A 46 -23.43 -15.42 46.61
N ASN A 47 -22.13 -15.70 46.69
CA ASN A 47 -21.64 -16.85 47.45
C ASN A 47 -20.24 -16.55 48.01
N ASP A 48 -20.21 -16.45 49.32
CA ASP A 48 -19.08 -16.15 50.18
C ASP A 48 -18.47 -17.50 50.59
N ARG A 49 -17.26 -17.80 50.12
CA ARG A 49 -16.47 -18.93 50.63
C ARG A 49 -15.07 -18.47 50.98
N ARG A 50 -14.86 -18.33 52.29
CA ARG A 50 -13.57 -18.23 52.95
C ARG A 50 -12.73 -19.46 52.62
N CYS A 51 -11.53 -19.27 52.06
CA CYS A 51 -10.43 -20.23 52.13
C CYS A 51 -9.19 -19.55 52.71
N ARG A 52 -8.61 -20.16 53.74
CA ARG A 52 -7.37 -19.76 54.43
C ARG A 52 -6.16 -19.91 53.50
N PRO A 53 -5.03 -19.20 53.76
CA PRO A 53 -3.87 -19.24 52.90
C PRO A 53 -3.01 -20.47 53.19
N GLU A 54 -2.86 -21.36 52.22
CA GLU A 54 -1.79 -22.36 52.22
C GLU A 54 -0.50 -21.71 51.71
N ARG A 55 0.55 -21.80 52.52
CA ARG A 55 1.92 -21.48 52.15
C ARG A 55 2.42 -22.54 51.17
N SER A 56 2.66 -22.16 49.91
CA SER A 56 3.50 -22.94 49.01
C SER A 56 4.60 -22.07 48.40
N SER A 57 5.83 -22.56 48.61
CA SER A 57 7.06 -22.40 47.84
C SER A 57 7.18 -21.26 46.83
N ARG A 58 8.19 -20.42 47.08
CA ARG A 58 8.86 -19.47 46.18
C ARG A 58 8.91 -19.96 44.72
N GLY A 59 7.94 -19.52 43.93
CA GLY A 59 8.00 -19.53 42.46
C GLY A 59 8.49 -18.18 41.97
N CYS A 60 9.45 -18.19 41.05
CA CYS A 60 9.96 -17.04 40.34
C CYS A 60 8.81 -16.14 39.87
N ARG A 61 8.78 -14.88 40.33
CA ARG A 61 7.85 -13.88 39.79
C ARG A 61 8.19 -13.69 38.32
N GLY A 62 7.25 -13.98 37.44
CA GLY A 62 7.34 -13.66 36.02
C GLY A 62 7.59 -12.17 35.85
N TYR A 63 8.59 -11.83 35.04
CA TYR A 63 8.89 -10.46 34.63
C TYR A 63 7.80 -9.99 33.67
N ASP A 64 6.75 -9.39 34.20
CA ASP A 64 5.55 -8.90 33.47
C ASP A 64 5.80 -7.58 32.69
N HIS A 65 7.04 -7.32 32.25
CA HIS A 65 7.47 -6.01 31.75
C HIS A 65 8.23 -6.00 30.42
N PHE A 66 8.22 -7.10 29.67
CA PHE A 66 8.74 -7.10 28.29
C PHE A 66 7.66 -6.64 27.33
N VAL A 67 7.76 -5.42 26.81
CA VAL A 67 6.85 -4.93 25.77
C VAL A 67 7.55 -5.00 24.43
N THR A 68 7.13 -5.96 23.60
CA THR A 68 7.56 -6.05 22.21
C THR A 68 6.96 -4.89 21.42
N SER A 69 7.81 -4.25 20.62
CA SER A 69 7.44 -3.13 19.79
C SER A 69 8.13 -3.21 18.43
N VAL A 70 7.63 -2.43 17.48
CA VAL A 70 8.27 -2.22 16.19
C VAL A 70 8.42 -0.74 15.95
N ILE A 71 9.64 -0.34 15.61
CA ILE A 71 9.93 1.03 15.19
C ILE A 71 9.90 1.11 13.69
N VAL A 72 9.04 1.98 13.17
CA VAL A 72 8.86 2.25 11.75
C VAL A 72 9.44 3.62 11.41
N HIS A 73 10.32 3.68 10.42
CA HIS A 73 10.90 4.92 9.91
C HIS A 73 10.37 5.23 8.50
N TYR A 74 10.21 6.52 8.24
CA TYR A 74 9.81 7.07 6.94
C TYR A 74 10.88 8.07 6.47
N GLN A 75 11.26 8.04 5.19
CA GLN A 75 12.27 8.96 4.61
C GLN A 75 11.65 10.02 3.71
N GLU A 76 10.85 9.63 2.70
CA GLU A 76 10.25 10.57 1.73
C GLU A 76 9.31 11.60 2.38
N LEU A 77 8.72 11.27 3.54
CA LEU A 77 7.79 12.16 4.24
C LEU A 77 8.48 13.35 4.93
N ALA A 78 9.77 13.21 5.25
CA ALA A 78 10.55 14.29 5.86
C ALA A 78 10.71 15.49 4.91
N LEU A 79 10.61 15.26 3.60
CA LEU A 79 10.78 16.26 2.54
C LEU A 79 9.50 17.06 2.25
N LYS A 80 8.36 16.74 2.87
CA LYS A 80 7.04 17.29 2.52
C LYS A 80 6.63 18.55 3.31
N GLY A 81 7.54 19.15 4.07
CA GLY A 81 7.33 20.44 4.75
C GLY A 81 6.01 20.53 5.51
N ARG A 82 5.13 21.46 5.11
CA ARG A 82 3.82 21.73 5.75
C ARG A 82 2.80 20.59 5.63
N ASN A 83 2.93 19.70 4.64
CA ASN A 83 2.00 18.57 4.44
C ASN A 83 2.37 17.32 5.24
N ARG A 84 3.51 17.33 5.94
CA ARG A 84 4.02 16.18 6.69
C ARG A 84 2.99 15.56 7.66
N PRO A 85 2.22 16.32 8.46
CA PRO A 85 1.23 15.73 9.37
C PRO A 85 0.16 14.90 8.65
N TRP A 86 -0.23 15.29 7.44
CA TRP A 86 -1.22 14.57 6.66
C TRP A 86 -0.71 13.22 6.18
N PHE A 87 0.52 13.16 5.66
CA PHE A 87 1.16 11.89 5.29
C PHE A 87 1.37 10.95 6.49
N ILE A 88 1.79 11.49 7.64
CA ILE A 88 1.94 10.69 8.87
C ILE A 88 0.59 10.10 9.29
N ARG A 89 -0.49 10.88 9.26
CA ARG A 89 -1.85 10.38 9.55
C ARG A 89 -2.27 9.27 8.59
N ALA A 90 -1.99 9.42 7.29
CA ALA A 90 -2.26 8.39 6.30
C ALA A 90 -1.48 7.10 6.61
N LEU A 91 -0.17 7.21 6.89
CA LEU A 91 0.67 6.05 7.24
C LEU A 91 0.18 5.35 8.52
N LEU A 92 -0.15 6.12 9.56
CA LEU A 92 -0.69 5.58 10.81
C LEU A 92 -1.99 4.80 10.58
N ARG A 93 -2.89 5.33 9.75
CA ARG A 93 -4.14 4.64 9.38
C ARG A 93 -3.83 3.34 8.65
N ASN A 94 -2.89 3.37 7.69
CA ASN A 94 -2.52 2.18 6.93
C ASN A 94 -1.89 1.11 7.83
N ILE A 95 -0.99 1.48 8.75
CA ILE A 95 -0.39 0.54 9.72
C ILE A 95 -1.46 -0.04 10.64
N ARG A 96 -2.42 0.78 11.13
CA ARG A 96 -3.53 0.30 11.95
C ARG A 96 -4.37 -0.73 11.22
N THR A 97 -4.77 -0.45 9.97
CA THR A 97 -5.54 -1.39 9.16
C THR A 97 -4.73 -2.66 8.87
N LEU A 98 -3.47 -2.52 8.47
CA LEU A 98 -2.58 -3.64 8.15
C LEU A 98 -2.42 -4.65 9.30
N LEU A 99 -2.45 -4.17 10.54
CA LEU A 99 -2.19 -4.98 11.75
C LEU A 99 -3.46 -5.15 12.61
N ALA A 100 -4.65 -4.91 12.05
CA ALA A 100 -5.91 -4.85 12.80
C ALA A 100 -6.36 -6.20 13.41
N ASP A 101 -5.88 -7.30 12.85
CA ASP A 101 -6.10 -8.69 13.28
C ASP A 101 -4.99 -9.21 14.22
N LEU A 102 -4.07 -8.34 14.65
CA LEU A 102 -3.01 -8.66 15.63
C LEU A 102 -3.28 -7.94 16.96
N ASP A 103 -2.61 -8.35 18.04
CA ASP A 103 -2.74 -7.81 19.41
C ASP A 103 -2.05 -6.45 19.60
N VAL A 104 -2.28 -5.52 18.67
CA VAL A 104 -1.70 -4.18 18.72
C VAL A 104 -2.32 -3.37 19.84
N ARG A 105 -1.56 -3.17 20.92
CA ARG A 105 -1.95 -2.35 22.07
C ARG A 105 -2.00 -0.86 21.73
N HIS A 106 -0.99 -0.36 21.01
CA HIS A 106 -0.83 1.06 20.77
C HIS A 106 0.01 1.39 19.54
N ILE A 107 -0.38 2.42 18.79
CA ILE A 107 0.40 2.98 17.68
C ILE A 107 0.54 4.49 17.87
N ALA A 108 1.76 4.96 18.09
CA ALA A 108 2.09 6.36 18.27
C ALA A 108 3.10 6.87 17.24
N SER A 109 2.88 8.11 16.77
CA SER A 109 3.91 8.86 16.07
C SER A 109 4.77 9.61 17.08
N MET A 110 6.07 9.36 17.02
CA MET A 110 7.10 10.16 17.68
C MET A 110 7.82 11.04 16.66
N VAL A 111 8.71 11.91 17.13
CA VAL A 111 9.54 12.73 16.25
C VAL A 111 10.41 11.82 15.38
N GLY A 112 10.10 11.75 14.08
CA GLY A 112 10.88 11.03 13.08
C GLY A 112 10.67 9.51 13.01
N ARG A 113 9.84 8.93 13.88
CA ARG A 113 9.54 7.48 13.89
C ARG A 113 8.11 7.20 14.35
N ILE A 114 7.55 6.06 13.96
CA ILE A 114 6.30 5.52 14.50
C ILE A 114 6.66 4.30 15.33
N GLU A 115 6.01 4.15 16.47
CA GLU A 115 6.13 2.98 17.33
C GLU A 115 4.80 2.24 17.35
N VAL A 116 4.89 0.92 17.15
CA VAL A 116 3.78 -0.03 17.28
C VAL A 116 4.11 -0.93 18.48
N ARG A 117 3.25 -0.97 19.50
CA ARG A 117 3.39 -1.84 20.68
C ARG A 117 2.36 -2.95 20.64
N PHE A 118 2.78 -4.15 21.00
CA PHE A 118 1.95 -5.36 21.06
C PHE A 118 1.66 -5.73 22.52
N GLU A 119 0.58 -6.46 22.77
CA GLU A 119 0.17 -6.86 24.13
C GLU A 119 1.04 -7.97 24.70
N SER A 120 1.23 -9.08 23.97
CA SER A 120 2.04 -10.20 24.47
C SER A 120 2.52 -11.18 23.39
N GLY A 121 2.06 -11.06 22.15
CA GLY A 121 2.40 -12.00 21.08
C GLY A 121 3.75 -11.74 20.40
N ASP A 122 4.48 -12.81 20.10
CA ASP A 122 5.59 -12.77 19.13
C ASP A 122 5.04 -12.84 17.70
N HIS A 123 4.46 -11.74 17.24
CA HIS A 123 3.98 -11.59 15.87
C HIS A 123 5.09 -11.17 14.91
N TRP A 124 6.37 -11.19 15.32
CA TRP A 124 7.44 -10.59 14.53
C TRP A 124 7.51 -11.14 13.10
N PRO A 125 7.42 -12.46 12.82
CA PRO A 125 7.44 -12.97 11.46
C PRO A 125 6.34 -12.36 10.57
N GLU A 126 5.11 -12.27 11.08
CA GLU A 126 3.96 -11.76 10.35
C GLU A 126 4.02 -10.24 10.19
N VAL A 127 4.32 -9.52 11.28
CA VAL A 127 4.50 -8.05 11.27
C VAL A 127 5.61 -7.65 10.31
N ARG A 128 6.73 -8.39 10.30
CA ARG A 128 7.84 -8.19 9.37
C ARG A 128 7.39 -8.36 7.93
N ALA A 129 6.69 -9.45 7.60
CA ALA A 129 6.21 -9.71 6.25
C ALA A 129 5.22 -8.63 5.76
N ARG A 130 4.33 -8.15 6.65
CA ARG A 130 3.34 -7.13 6.34
C ARG A 130 3.95 -5.75 6.16
N LEU A 131 4.78 -5.29 7.11
CA LEU A 131 5.40 -3.96 7.04
C LEU A 131 6.38 -3.83 5.86
N ALA A 132 7.07 -4.91 5.50
CA ALA A 132 7.97 -4.92 4.33
C ALA A 132 7.24 -4.59 3.01
N ARG A 133 5.93 -4.87 2.92
CA ARG A 133 5.12 -4.66 1.70
C ARG A 133 4.39 -3.31 1.69
N LEU A 134 4.25 -2.64 2.83
CA LEU A 134 3.47 -1.41 2.94
C LEU A 134 4.25 -0.19 2.44
N SER A 135 3.67 0.54 1.48
CA SER A 135 4.27 1.78 0.98
C SER A 135 4.18 2.93 2.00
N GLY A 136 5.21 3.78 2.02
CA GLY A 136 5.42 4.83 3.01
C GLY A 136 6.42 4.47 4.10
N ILE A 137 6.86 3.21 4.18
CA ILE A 137 7.86 2.72 5.14
C ILE A 137 9.22 2.63 4.45
N ALA A 138 10.22 3.35 4.97
CA ALA A 138 11.59 3.25 4.46
C ALA A 138 12.31 2.04 5.06
N ASN A 139 12.18 1.86 6.38
CA ASN A 139 12.69 0.71 7.10
C ASN A 139 11.95 0.58 8.42
N PHE A 140 12.03 -0.60 9.03
CA PHE A 140 11.48 -0.86 10.34
C PHE A 140 12.39 -1.81 11.11
N ALA A 141 12.26 -1.86 12.43
CA ALA A 141 13.07 -2.74 13.26
C ALA A 141 12.25 -3.27 14.43
N ARG A 142 12.48 -4.54 14.78
CA ARG A 142 12.01 -5.10 16.05
C ARG A 142 12.67 -4.36 17.19
N ALA A 143 11.90 -4.05 18.22
CA ALA A 143 12.42 -3.42 19.41
C ALA A 143 11.73 -3.92 20.67
N VAL A 144 12.43 -3.87 21.80
CA VAL A 144 11.92 -4.36 23.09
C VAL A 144 12.18 -3.30 24.15
N HIS A 145 11.14 -3.02 24.94
CA HIS A 145 11.27 -2.21 26.16
C HIS A 145 11.63 -3.10 27.33
N VAL A 146 12.65 -2.69 28.07
CA VAL A 146 13.10 -3.38 29.29
C VAL A 146 13.37 -2.36 30.39
N PRO A 147 13.33 -2.75 31.67
CA PRO A 147 13.90 -1.96 32.75
C PRO A 147 15.34 -1.53 32.43
N ALA A 148 15.74 -0.33 32.87
CA ALA A 148 17.11 0.13 32.71
C ALA A 148 18.07 -0.63 33.65
N ASP A 149 18.39 -1.87 33.28
CA ASP A 149 19.32 -2.76 33.96
C ASP A 149 20.19 -3.48 32.93
N VAL A 150 21.51 -3.49 33.12
CA VAL A 150 22.45 -3.98 32.09
C VAL A 150 22.34 -5.50 31.90
N ASP A 151 22.03 -6.25 32.95
CA ASP A 151 21.92 -7.70 32.89
C ASP A 151 20.60 -8.10 32.23
N VAL A 152 19.52 -7.36 32.50
CA VAL A 152 18.25 -7.49 31.76
C VAL A 152 18.46 -7.15 30.27
N MET A 153 19.19 -6.07 29.97
CA MET A 153 19.51 -5.72 28.57
C MET A 153 20.27 -6.85 27.86
N ALA A 154 21.29 -7.42 28.53
CA ALA A 154 22.07 -8.52 27.98
C ALA A 154 21.18 -9.76 27.70
N ALA A 155 20.36 -10.16 28.67
CA ALA A 155 19.44 -11.29 28.52
C ALA A 155 18.46 -11.10 27.35
N THR A 156 17.90 -9.89 27.19
CA THR A 156 16.97 -9.60 26.08
C THR A 156 17.67 -9.58 24.72
N VAL A 157 18.91 -9.08 24.65
CA VAL A 157 19.69 -9.16 23.40
C VAL A 157 19.98 -10.62 23.05
N LEU A 158 20.39 -11.43 24.02
CA LEU A 158 20.65 -12.86 23.81
C LEU A 158 19.40 -13.58 23.30
N ASP A 159 18.26 -13.35 23.92
CA ASP A 159 16.98 -13.95 23.52
C ASP A 159 16.59 -13.55 22.09
N GLY A 160 16.74 -12.27 21.74
CA GLY A 160 16.41 -11.77 20.40
C GLY A 160 17.36 -12.23 19.29
N LEU A 161 18.57 -12.70 19.62
CA LEU A 161 19.53 -13.25 18.67
C LEU A 161 19.55 -14.79 18.64
N ARG A 162 18.89 -15.45 19.59
CA ARG A 162 18.91 -16.90 19.70
C ARG A 162 18.30 -17.54 18.43
N GLY A 163 18.98 -18.56 17.91
CA GLY A 163 18.57 -19.27 16.70
C GLY A 163 18.87 -18.54 15.38
N LEU A 164 19.50 -17.37 15.43
CA LEU A 164 20.02 -16.68 14.24
C LEU A 164 21.47 -17.11 13.98
N GLU A 165 21.82 -17.23 12.70
CA GLU A 165 23.20 -17.48 12.27
C GLU A 165 24.16 -16.40 12.78
N PRO A 166 25.32 -16.77 13.35
CA PRO A 166 26.32 -15.82 13.83
C PRO A 166 26.76 -14.82 12.78
N ARG A 167 26.73 -13.53 13.15
CA ARG A 167 27.15 -12.41 12.29
C ARG A 167 28.13 -11.52 13.02
N ARG A 168 29.00 -10.84 12.26
CA ARG A 168 29.83 -9.77 12.81
C ARG A 168 28.94 -8.68 13.38
N PHE A 169 29.02 -8.41 14.67
CA PHE A 169 28.08 -7.49 15.33
C PHE A 169 28.77 -6.43 16.17
N ARG A 170 28.01 -5.38 16.49
CA ARG A 170 28.35 -4.44 17.55
C ARG A 170 27.12 -4.08 18.37
N ILE A 171 27.34 -3.81 19.64
CA ILE A 171 26.39 -3.06 20.47
C ILE A 171 26.67 -1.57 20.29
N LYS A 172 25.61 -0.77 20.20
CA LYS A 172 25.71 0.70 20.20
C LYS A 172 24.77 1.27 21.25
N ALA A 173 25.31 1.69 22.38
CA ALA A 173 24.54 2.25 23.47
C ALA A 173 24.48 3.77 23.38
N ARG A 174 23.31 4.35 23.61
CA ARG A 174 23.10 5.79 23.76
C ARG A 174 22.33 6.04 25.05
N ARG A 175 22.95 6.79 25.95
CA ARG A 175 22.33 7.18 27.22
C ARG A 175 21.72 8.57 27.09
N ALA A 176 20.40 8.63 26.93
CA ALA A 176 19.64 9.89 26.95
C ALA A 176 19.48 10.40 28.38
N ASP A 177 19.23 9.52 29.35
CA ASP A 177 19.24 9.86 30.77
C ASP A 177 20.65 9.78 31.37
N LYS A 178 21.29 10.94 31.57
CA LYS A 178 22.65 11.02 32.12
C LYS A 178 22.76 10.69 33.62
N ARG A 179 21.67 10.33 34.30
CA ARG A 179 21.68 9.84 35.69
C ARG A 179 21.92 8.34 35.81
N PHE A 180 21.72 7.56 34.74
CA PHE A 180 21.92 6.11 34.79
C PHE A 180 23.40 5.76 35.05
N PRO A 181 23.75 4.98 36.10
CA PRO A 181 25.12 4.93 36.62
C PRO A 181 26.14 4.32 35.66
N VAL A 182 25.72 3.46 34.73
CA VAL A 182 26.63 2.75 33.82
C VAL A 182 26.87 3.57 32.54
N PRO A 183 28.13 3.93 32.20
CA PRO A 183 28.46 4.64 30.97
C PRO A 183 28.18 3.82 29.71
N SER A 184 27.86 4.47 28.59
CA SER A 184 27.55 3.79 27.32
C SER A 184 28.63 2.80 26.85
N PRO A 185 29.95 3.13 26.89
CA PRO A 185 30.99 2.16 26.50
C PRO A 185 31.05 0.93 27.41
N GLU A 186 30.63 1.07 28.67
CA GLU A 186 30.57 -0.05 29.63
C GLU A 186 29.36 -0.95 29.34
N ILE A 187 28.21 -0.37 28.99
CA ILE A 187 27.03 -1.12 28.51
C ILE A 187 27.40 -1.92 27.26
N GLU A 188 28.06 -1.28 26.28
CA GLU A 188 28.49 -1.92 25.04
C GLU A 188 29.40 -3.12 25.29
N ARG A 189 30.42 -2.95 26.16
CA ARG A 189 31.35 -4.02 26.54
C ARG A 189 30.65 -5.16 27.27
N ARG A 190 29.85 -4.87 28.30
CA ARG A 190 29.15 -5.90 29.09
C ARG A 190 28.16 -6.70 28.24
N VAL A 191 27.27 -6.03 27.52
CA VAL A 191 26.27 -6.71 26.67
C VAL A 191 26.96 -7.47 25.53
N GLY A 192 27.96 -6.87 24.89
CA GLY A 192 28.72 -7.52 23.82
C GLY A 192 29.45 -8.79 24.29
N ALA A 193 30.05 -8.76 25.49
CA ALA A 193 30.72 -9.91 26.08
C ALA A 193 29.74 -11.08 26.33
N HIS A 194 28.52 -10.80 26.79
CA HIS A 194 27.49 -11.84 26.97
C HIS A 194 27.10 -12.47 25.64
N VAL A 195 26.86 -11.67 24.60
CA VAL A 195 26.54 -12.17 23.26
C VAL A 195 27.65 -13.04 22.68
N GLN A 196 28.91 -12.62 22.85
CA GLN A 196 30.07 -13.39 22.41
C GLN A 196 30.22 -14.71 23.19
N ALA A 197 30.07 -14.67 24.51
CA ALA A 197 30.26 -15.84 25.37
C ALA A 197 29.16 -16.90 25.15
N GLU A 198 27.89 -16.48 25.04
CA GLU A 198 26.74 -17.39 25.00
C GLU A 198 26.37 -17.84 23.58
N LEU A 199 26.55 -16.97 22.57
CA LEU A 199 26.14 -17.25 21.19
C LEU A 199 27.31 -17.40 20.22
N GLY A 200 28.54 -17.08 20.64
CA GLY A 200 29.73 -17.18 19.78
C GLY A 200 29.77 -16.15 18.64
N TRP A 201 28.95 -15.10 18.68
CA TRP A 201 28.94 -14.10 17.62
C TRP A 201 30.25 -13.27 17.64
N PRO A 202 30.89 -13.03 16.49
CA PRO A 202 32.14 -12.26 16.44
C PRO A 202 31.88 -10.76 16.54
N VAL A 203 32.62 -10.06 17.41
CA VAL A 203 32.54 -8.60 17.54
C VAL A 203 33.32 -7.91 16.41
N ASP A 204 32.70 -6.96 15.71
CA ASP A 204 33.36 -6.08 14.72
C ASP A 204 32.82 -4.65 14.86
N LEU A 205 33.68 -3.73 15.30
CA LEU A 205 33.31 -2.33 15.52
C LEU A 205 33.37 -1.48 14.24
N SER A 206 34.11 -1.95 13.23
CA SER A 206 34.42 -1.23 12.00
C SER A 206 33.44 -1.57 10.88
N HIS A 207 33.21 -2.86 10.63
CA HIS A 207 32.34 -3.37 9.55
C HIS A 207 31.31 -4.39 10.06
N PRO A 208 30.45 -3.99 11.03
CA PRO A 208 29.40 -4.86 11.55
C PRO A 208 28.36 -5.18 10.48
N GLN A 209 27.96 -6.45 10.42
CA GLN A 209 26.79 -6.91 9.68
C GLN A 209 25.50 -6.72 10.49
N SER A 210 25.59 -6.74 11.83
CA SER A 210 24.47 -6.53 12.75
C SER A 210 24.78 -5.41 13.75
N VAL A 211 23.83 -4.49 13.97
CA VAL A 211 23.99 -3.35 14.88
C VAL A 211 22.79 -3.28 15.81
N ILE A 212 22.98 -3.81 17.02
CA ILE A 212 21.98 -3.76 18.09
C ILE A 212 22.16 -2.44 18.84
N ARG A 213 21.11 -1.63 18.89
CA ARG A 213 21.12 -0.32 19.53
C ARG A 213 20.41 -0.40 20.87
N ILE A 214 21.01 0.21 21.88
CA ILE A 214 20.42 0.30 23.22
C ILE A 214 20.26 1.78 23.55
N GLU A 215 19.02 2.28 23.59
CA GLU A 215 18.71 3.64 24.03
C GLU A 215 18.27 3.60 25.50
N VAL A 216 19.11 4.09 26.41
CA VAL A 216 18.76 4.19 27.83
C VAL A 216 18.03 5.51 28.11
N LEU A 217 16.79 5.39 28.58
CA LEU A 217 15.88 6.47 28.96
C LEU A 217 15.73 6.48 30.50
N SER A 218 14.79 7.28 31.02
CA SER A 218 14.56 7.37 32.46
C SER A 218 13.85 6.13 33.01
N GLY A 219 14.60 5.25 33.67
CA GLY A 219 14.09 4.03 34.30
C GLY A 219 13.91 2.84 33.36
N GLU A 220 14.00 3.08 32.04
CA GLU A 220 13.79 2.07 31.00
C GLU A 220 14.90 2.12 29.95
N ALA A 221 15.09 1.03 29.22
CA ALA A 221 15.96 0.94 28.07
C ALA A 221 15.23 0.32 26.89
N PHE A 222 15.62 0.78 25.71
CA PHE A 222 15.00 0.40 24.46
C PHE A 222 16.02 -0.29 23.57
N ILE A 223 15.81 -1.57 23.31
CA ILE A 223 16.70 -2.42 22.54
C ILE A 223 16.13 -2.52 21.13
N ILE A 224 16.86 -2.03 20.14
CA ILE A 224 16.46 -2.01 18.72
C ILE A 224 17.41 -2.93 17.95
N PHE A 225 16.84 -3.96 17.33
CA PHE A 225 17.57 -4.91 16.50
C PHE A 225 17.83 -4.36 15.09
N ASP A 226 18.29 -5.22 14.19
CA ASP A 226 18.59 -4.86 12.82
C ASP A 226 17.37 -4.27 12.10
N ARG A 227 17.67 -3.34 11.18
CA ARG A 227 16.67 -2.68 10.36
C ARG A 227 16.35 -3.55 9.16
N GLU A 228 15.07 -3.78 8.95
CA GLU A 228 14.51 -4.41 7.77
C GLU A 228 14.09 -3.34 6.75
N PRO A 229 14.36 -3.54 5.46
CA PRO A 229 13.92 -2.62 4.42
C PRO A 229 12.39 -2.64 4.30
N GLY A 230 11.80 -1.45 4.15
CA GLY A 230 10.39 -1.31 3.76
C GLY A 230 10.24 -1.10 2.25
N ALA A 231 9.00 -1.01 1.77
CA ALA A 231 8.70 -0.80 0.35
C ALA A 231 9.07 0.61 -0.18
N GLY A 232 9.38 1.55 0.71
CA GLY A 232 9.59 2.96 0.39
C GLY A 232 8.32 3.63 -0.14
N GLY A 233 8.48 4.72 -0.89
CA GLY A 233 7.36 5.44 -1.50
C GLY A 233 6.53 6.25 -0.51
N LEU A 234 5.27 6.50 -0.89
CA LEU A 234 4.34 7.33 -0.13
C LEU A 234 3.18 6.49 0.44
N PRO A 235 2.65 6.86 1.62
CA PRO A 235 1.50 6.19 2.22
C PRO A 235 0.31 6.14 1.24
N ILE A 236 -0.27 4.96 1.06
CA ILE A 236 -1.44 4.79 0.19
C ILE A 236 -2.62 5.63 0.70
N GLY A 237 -3.36 6.24 -0.22
CA GLY A 237 -4.39 7.24 0.05
C GLY A 237 -3.86 8.67 0.22
N SER A 238 -2.56 8.89 0.00
CA SER A 238 -1.93 10.23 0.03
C SER A 238 -1.67 10.84 -1.35
N GLY A 239 -1.98 10.13 -2.43
CA GLY A 239 -1.72 10.54 -3.81
C GLY A 239 -2.97 10.71 -4.67
N GLY A 240 -4.17 10.67 -4.08
CA GLY A 240 -5.44 10.65 -4.83
C GLY A 240 -5.86 9.23 -5.22
N LYS A 241 -6.67 9.12 -6.27
CA LYS A 241 -7.27 7.86 -6.71
C LYS A 241 -7.17 7.70 -8.22
N ALA A 242 -6.88 6.48 -8.67
CA ALA A 242 -6.81 6.12 -10.09
C ALA A 242 -7.54 4.81 -10.37
N VAL A 243 -7.88 4.57 -11.64
CA VAL A 243 -8.41 3.29 -12.15
C VAL A 243 -7.37 2.64 -13.05
N CYS A 244 -6.93 1.43 -12.72
CA CYS A 244 -6.01 0.66 -13.54
C CYS A 244 -6.76 -0.33 -14.42
N LEU A 245 -6.46 -0.33 -15.72
CA LEU A 245 -6.88 -1.40 -16.62
C LEU A 245 -5.98 -2.61 -16.35
N LEU A 246 -6.51 -3.57 -15.59
CA LEU A 246 -5.84 -4.81 -15.18
C LEU A 246 -6.11 -5.91 -16.21
N SER A 247 -5.08 -6.30 -16.95
CA SER A 247 -5.07 -7.50 -17.79
C SER A 247 -4.62 -8.73 -16.99
N GLY A 248 -4.79 -9.92 -17.56
CA GLY A 248 -4.17 -11.14 -17.03
C GLY A 248 -2.65 -11.24 -17.29
N GLY A 249 -2.05 -10.23 -17.92
CA GLY A 249 -0.62 -10.22 -18.26
C GLY A 249 0.28 -9.68 -17.14
N ILE A 250 1.59 -9.72 -17.39
CA ILE A 250 2.64 -9.36 -16.42
C ILE A 250 2.65 -7.85 -16.09
N ASP A 251 2.38 -7.01 -17.10
CA ASP A 251 2.72 -5.58 -17.04
C ASP A 251 1.74 -4.78 -16.18
N SER A 252 0.43 -5.00 -16.36
CA SER A 252 -0.61 -4.20 -15.67
C SER A 252 -0.60 -4.28 -14.13
N PRO A 253 -0.36 -5.43 -13.46
CA PRO A 253 -0.22 -5.44 -12.00
C PRO A 253 1.04 -4.71 -11.52
N VAL A 254 2.13 -4.72 -12.30
CA VAL A 254 3.35 -3.96 -11.99
C VAL A 254 3.09 -2.45 -12.13
N ALA A 255 2.39 -2.03 -13.19
CA ALA A 255 1.98 -0.64 -13.38
C ALA A 255 1.09 -0.14 -12.23
N ALA A 256 0.09 -0.94 -11.83
CA ALA A 256 -0.76 -0.65 -10.69
C ALA A 256 0.07 -0.44 -9.42
N TRP A 257 1.02 -1.33 -9.14
CA TRP A 257 1.90 -1.23 -7.98
C TRP A 257 2.78 0.02 -7.99
N ARG A 258 3.40 0.37 -9.13
CA ARG A 258 4.24 1.58 -9.22
C ARG A 258 3.45 2.85 -8.90
N VAL A 259 2.19 2.92 -9.31
CA VAL A 259 1.28 4.04 -8.98
C VAL A 259 0.88 4.00 -7.50
N MET A 260 0.55 2.82 -6.95
CA MET A 260 0.27 2.66 -5.52
C MET A 260 1.42 3.15 -4.63
N ARG A 261 2.68 2.87 -5.03
CA ARG A 261 3.87 3.35 -4.31
C ARG A 261 4.03 4.87 -4.28
N ARG A 262 3.31 5.60 -5.13
CA ARG A 262 3.24 7.07 -5.09
C ARG A 262 2.07 7.56 -4.23
N GLY A 263 1.49 6.68 -3.41
CA GLY A 263 0.44 7.00 -2.45
C GLY A 263 -0.96 7.00 -3.06
N VAL A 264 -1.11 6.63 -4.33
CA VAL A 264 -2.39 6.61 -5.04
C VAL A 264 -3.18 5.35 -4.66
N THR A 265 -4.47 5.48 -4.36
CA THR A 265 -5.35 4.30 -4.26
C THR A 265 -5.79 3.88 -5.65
N VAL A 266 -5.65 2.60 -5.99
CA VAL A 266 -5.92 2.11 -7.34
C VAL A 266 -7.10 1.13 -7.33
N GLN A 267 -8.15 1.46 -8.06
CA GLN A 267 -9.24 0.55 -8.38
C GLN A 267 -8.88 -0.23 -9.65
N LEU A 268 -9.32 -1.48 -9.77
CA LEU A 268 -8.89 -2.38 -10.85
C LEU A 268 -10.08 -2.66 -11.78
N VAL A 269 -9.91 -2.48 -13.08
CA VAL A 269 -10.91 -2.81 -14.11
C VAL A 269 -10.34 -3.90 -15.00
N HIS A 270 -11.02 -5.04 -15.07
CA HIS A 270 -10.65 -6.16 -15.92
C HIS A 270 -11.77 -6.45 -16.92
N PHE A 271 -11.43 -6.44 -18.20
CA PHE A 271 -12.34 -6.77 -19.29
C PHE A 271 -12.25 -8.26 -19.62
N HIS A 272 -13.39 -8.92 -19.77
CA HIS A 272 -13.45 -10.34 -20.09
C HIS A 272 -14.49 -10.65 -21.17
N SER A 273 -14.33 -11.77 -21.86
CA SER A 273 -15.25 -12.19 -22.94
C SER A 273 -16.12 -13.40 -22.58
N TYR A 274 -16.17 -13.82 -21.31
CA TYR A 274 -17.14 -14.84 -20.86
C TYR A 274 -18.59 -14.39 -21.16
N PRO A 275 -19.48 -15.26 -21.66
CA PRO A 275 -19.30 -16.72 -21.85
C PRO A 275 -18.69 -17.15 -23.21
N ILE A 276 -18.29 -16.22 -24.09
CA ILE A 276 -17.64 -16.57 -25.37
C ILE A 276 -16.30 -17.28 -25.12
N LEU A 277 -15.56 -16.81 -24.13
CA LEU A 277 -14.33 -17.42 -23.62
C LEU A 277 -14.54 -18.03 -22.23
N ASN A 278 -13.60 -18.88 -21.80
CA ASN A 278 -13.63 -19.47 -20.47
C ASN A 278 -13.35 -18.43 -19.35
N GLN A 279 -13.49 -18.86 -18.09
CA GLN A 279 -13.37 -17.98 -16.92
C GLN A 279 -11.92 -17.75 -16.44
N VAL A 280 -10.92 -18.37 -17.07
CA VAL A 280 -9.52 -18.34 -16.61
C VAL A 280 -8.99 -16.92 -16.47
N SER A 281 -9.30 -16.03 -17.43
CA SER A 281 -8.85 -14.63 -17.35
C SER A 281 -9.44 -13.87 -16.14
N GLN A 282 -10.70 -14.16 -15.78
CA GLN A 282 -11.33 -13.58 -14.59
C GLN A 282 -10.68 -14.11 -13.30
N GLU A 283 -10.36 -15.40 -13.24
CA GLU A 283 -9.66 -16.02 -12.11
C GLU A 283 -8.26 -15.42 -11.90
N LYS A 284 -7.51 -15.23 -13.00
CA LYS A 284 -6.22 -14.51 -12.98
C LYS A 284 -6.39 -13.10 -12.41
N ALA A 285 -7.37 -12.34 -12.91
CA ALA A 285 -7.63 -10.98 -12.43
C ALA A 285 -8.00 -10.94 -10.93
N ARG A 286 -8.75 -11.93 -10.44
CA ARG A 286 -9.08 -12.06 -9.01
C ARG A 286 -7.84 -12.33 -8.15
N GLU A 287 -6.97 -13.24 -8.57
CA GLU A 287 -5.75 -13.55 -7.82
C GLU A 287 -4.77 -12.36 -7.83
N LEU A 288 -4.58 -11.72 -8.98
CA LEU A 288 -3.78 -10.49 -9.10
C LEU A 288 -4.35 -9.37 -8.20
N SER A 289 -5.67 -9.18 -8.19
CA SER A 289 -6.35 -8.23 -7.30
C SER A 289 -6.10 -8.55 -5.81
N ALA A 290 -6.13 -9.83 -5.44
CA ALA A 290 -5.86 -10.29 -4.07
C ALA A 290 -4.40 -10.04 -3.65
N ILE A 291 -3.44 -10.25 -4.54
CA ILE A 291 -2.01 -9.92 -4.30
C ILE A 291 -1.86 -8.42 -4.08
N LEU A 292 -2.48 -7.59 -4.93
CA LEU A 292 -2.44 -6.14 -4.81
C LEU A 292 -3.16 -5.63 -3.54
N ALA A 293 -4.26 -6.28 -3.13
CA ALA A 293 -4.99 -5.94 -1.90
C ALA A 293 -4.11 -6.06 -0.65
N ARG A 294 -3.18 -7.02 -0.61
CA ARG A 294 -2.20 -7.16 0.49
C ARG A 294 -1.25 -5.95 0.62
N ARG A 295 -1.14 -5.11 -0.42
CA ARG A 295 -0.27 -3.92 -0.43
C ARG A 295 -1.03 -2.63 -0.19
N GLN A 296 -2.23 -2.50 -0.75
CA GLN A 296 -3.09 -1.31 -0.60
C GLN A 296 -4.22 -1.45 0.41
N LEU A 297 -4.31 -2.60 1.10
CA LEU A 297 -5.25 -2.93 2.18
C LEU A 297 -6.70 -3.10 1.73
N MET A 298 -7.10 -2.48 0.62
CA MET A 298 -8.39 -2.69 -0.02
C MET A 298 -8.26 -2.51 -1.54
N SER A 299 -8.71 -3.49 -2.31
CA SER A 299 -8.85 -3.43 -3.77
C SER A 299 -10.31 -3.65 -4.15
N ARG A 300 -10.84 -2.88 -5.10
CA ARG A 300 -12.05 -3.28 -5.85
C ARG A 300 -11.68 -3.67 -7.25
N LEU A 301 -12.25 -4.78 -7.70
CA LEU A 301 -12.13 -5.32 -9.03
C LEU A 301 -13.48 -5.19 -9.74
N TYR A 302 -13.49 -4.46 -10.85
CA TYR A 302 -14.62 -4.31 -11.76
C TYR A 302 -14.41 -5.30 -12.91
N LEU A 303 -15.22 -6.35 -12.95
CA LEU A 303 -15.25 -7.33 -14.02
C LEU A 303 -16.26 -6.86 -15.07
N VAL A 304 -15.74 -6.40 -16.21
CA VAL A 304 -16.54 -5.80 -17.28
C VAL A 304 -16.71 -6.82 -18.40
N PRO A 305 -17.95 -7.27 -18.70
CA PRO A 305 -18.20 -8.11 -19.86
C PRO A 305 -18.00 -7.31 -21.14
N PHE A 306 -17.10 -7.78 -22.00
CA PHE A 306 -16.69 -7.08 -23.22
C PHE A 306 -16.97 -7.89 -24.50
N GLY A 307 -17.31 -9.18 -24.37
CA GLY A 307 -17.50 -10.08 -25.52
C GLY A 307 -18.56 -9.62 -26.53
N SER A 308 -19.72 -9.13 -26.07
CA SER A 308 -20.78 -8.61 -26.94
C SER A 308 -20.34 -7.35 -27.69
N ILE A 309 -19.56 -6.48 -27.03
CA ILE A 309 -19.00 -5.27 -27.63
C ILE A 309 -18.02 -5.64 -28.75
N GLN A 310 -17.18 -6.66 -28.51
CA GLN A 310 -16.25 -7.15 -29.52
C GLN A 310 -16.96 -7.73 -30.74
N GLN A 311 -18.07 -8.43 -30.55
CA GLN A 311 -18.89 -8.93 -31.67
C GLN A 311 -19.45 -7.78 -32.52
N GLN A 312 -19.94 -6.70 -31.90
CA GLN A 312 -20.43 -5.53 -32.64
C GLN A 312 -19.31 -4.84 -33.42
N VAL A 313 -18.17 -4.60 -32.76
CA VAL A 313 -16.99 -4.03 -33.42
C VAL A 313 -16.51 -4.93 -34.58
N MET A 314 -16.55 -6.25 -34.42
CA MET A 314 -16.17 -7.18 -35.49
C MET A 314 -17.06 -7.02 -36.74
N LEU A 315 -18.37 -6.80 -36.55
CA LEU A 315 -19.35 -6.65 -37.63
C LEU A 315 -19.27 -5.28 -38.33
N THR A 316 -18.87 -4.24 -37.60
CA THR A 316 -18.96 -2.85 -38.09
C THR A 316 -17.61 -2.24 -38.46
N VAL A 317 -16.52 -2.65 -37.80
CA VAL A 317 -15.21 -2.00 -37.92
C VAL A 317 -14.26 -2.82 -38.80
N PRO A 318 -13.51 -2.15 -39.71
CA PRO A 318 -12.48 -2.81 -40.52
C PRO A 318 -11.48 -3.60 -39.68
N PRO A 319 -11.10 -4.84 -40.10
CA PRO A 319 -10.26 -5.75 -39.33
C PRO A 319 -9.03 -5.11 -38.69
N GLU A 320 -8.30 -4.32 -39.47
CA GLU A 320 -7.02 -3.70 -39.12
C GLU A 320 -7.10 -2.66 -38.00
N LEU A 321 -8.27 -2.04 -37.79
CA LEU A 321 -8.51 -1.04 -36.74
C LEU A 321 -9.10 -1.63 -35.45
N ARG A 322 -9.60 -2.87 -35.48
CA ARG A 322 -10.38 -3.47 -34.37
C ARG A 322 -9.66 -3.40 -33.03
N VAL A 323 -8.37 -3.71 -32.98
CA VAL A 323 -7.58 -3.69 -31.73
C VAL A 323 -7.51 -2.28 -31.15
N VAL A 324 -7.34 -1.25 -31.98
CA VAL A 324 -7.32 0.15 -31.54
C VAL A 324 -8.71 0.55 -31.03
N ILE A 325 -9.78 0.15 -31.73
CA ILE A 325 -11.16 0.42 -31.30
C ILE A 325 -11.50 -0.29 -29.99
N TYR A 326 -11.11 -1.56 -29.80
CA TYR A 326 -11.29 -2.27 -28.54
C TYR A 326 -10.66 -1.48 -27.39
N ARG A 327 -9.41 -1.05 -27.55
CA ARG A 327 -8.69 -0.28 -26.52
C ARG A 327 -9.33 1.09 -26.25
N ARG A 328 -9.80 1.79 -27.28
CA ARG A 328 -10.54 3.05 -27.11
C ARG A 328 -11.83 2.86 -26.32
N LEU A 329 -12.61 1.82 -26.62
CA LEU A 329 -13.84 1.48 -25.87
C LEU A 329 -13.53 1.09 -24.43
N MET A 330 -12.48 0.29 -24.18
CA MET A 330 -12.03 -0.04 -22.83
C MET A 330 -11.65 1.21 -22.03
N VAL A 331 -10.94 2.16 -22.65
CA VAL A 331 -10.60 3.45 -22.03
C VAL A 331 -11.85 4.26 -21.68
N ARG A 332 -12.84 4.36 -22.59
CA ARG A 332 -14.09 5.07 -22.33
C ARG A 332 -14.89 4.45 -21.17
N ILE A 333 -14.99 3.13 -21.14
CA ILE A 333 -15.68 2.40 -20.06
C ILE A 333 -14.93 2.61 -18.73
N ALA A 334 -13.61 2.44 -18.74
CA ALA A 334 -12.77 2.65 -17.55
C ALA A 334 -12.86 4.10 -17.05
N GLN A 335 -12.94 5.09 -17.95
CA GLN A 335 -13.16 6.49 -17.59
C GLN A 335 -14.51 6.69 -16.89
N ARG A 336 -15.60 6.13 -17.43
CA ARG A 336 -16.92 6.27 -16.79
C ARG A 336 -16.96 5.58 -15.41
N ILE A 337 -16.20 4.49 -15.22
CA ILE A 337 -15.97 3.90 -13.90
C ILE A 337 -15.16 4.86 -13.01
N ALA A 338 -14.09 5.45 -13.52
CA ALA A 338 -13.22 6.40 -12.81
C ALA A 338 -14.01 7.62 -12.29
N GLU A 339 -14.85 8.22 -13.13
CA GLU A 339 -15.73 9.35 -12.76
C GLU A 339 -16.65 8.97 -11.60
N ARG A 340 -17.28 7.79 -11.63
CA ARG A 340 -18.18 7.30 -10.58
C ARG A 340 -17.48 7.02 -9.25
N VAL A 341 -16.21 6.61 -9.29
CA VAL A 341 -15.43 6.40 -8.08
C VAL A 341 -14.64 7.64 -7.66
N HIS A 342 -14.80 8.77 -8.35
CA HIS A 342 -14.03 10.00 -8.15
C HIS A 342 -12.51 9.71 -8.21
N ALA A 343 -12.07 9.06 -9.27
CA ALA A 343 -10.68 8.90 -9.63
C ALA A 343 -10.29 9.94 -10.68
N ASP A 344 -9.07 10.48 -10.55
CA ASP A 344 -8.58 11.60 -11.36
C ASP A 344 -7.71 11.14 -12.56
N ALA A 345 -7.44 9.82 -12.67
CA ALA A 345 -6.59 9.28 -13.71
C ALA A 345 -6.89 7.79 -14.01
N LEU A 346 -6.53 7.37 -15.22
CA LEU A 346 -6.41 5.97 -15.61
C LEU A 346 -4.95 5.50 -15.49
N VAL A 347 -4.75 4.19 -15.38
CA VAL A 347 -3.42 3.55 -15.39
C VAL A 347 -3.44 2.39 -16.38
N THR A 348 -2.40 2.31 -17.22
CA THR A 348 -2.17 1.15 -18.09
C THR A 348 -0.75 0.59 -17.89
N GLY A 349 -0.58 -0.69 -18.21
CA GLY A 349 0.72 -1.36 -18.29
C GLY A 349 1.37 -1.24 -19.66
N ASP A 350 1.14 -0.15 -20.40
CA ASP A 350 1.68 0.01 -21.75
C ASP A 350 3.19 0.26 -21.77
N VAL A 351 3.86 -0.36 -22.75
CA VAL A 351 5.30 -0.24 -23.01
C VAL A 351 5.51 0.07 -24.49
N ILE A 352 6.26 1.13 -24.82
CA ILE A 352 6.45 1.52 -26.23
C ILE A 352 7.20 0.41 -26.97
N GLY A 353 6.66 0.00 -28.11
CA GLY A 353 7.35 -0.92 -29.03
C GLY A 353 7.30 -2.40 -28.62
N GLN A 354 6.58 -2.75 -27.55
CA GLN A 354 6.44 -4.15 -27.12
C GLN A 354 5.46 -4.95 -27.99
N VAL A 355 4.33 -4.34 -28.38
CA VAL A 355 3.32 -4.95 -29.27
C VAL A 355 2.83 -3.94 -30.30
N ALA A 356 2.24 -4.43 -31.40
CA ALA A 356 1.72 -3.59 -32.49
C ALA A 356 0.74 -2.51 -32.02
N SER A 357 -0.05 -2.78 -30.96
CA SER A 357 -1.00 -1.81 -30.39
C SER A 357 -0.36 -0.74 -29.50
N GLN A 358 0.95 -0.80 -29.24
CA GLN A 358 1.69 0.09 -28.36
C GLN A 358 2.82 0.86 -29.10
N THR A 359 2.57 1.19 -30.36
CA THR A 359 3.33 2.24 -31.06
C THR A 359 2.89 3.62 -30.59
N ILE A 360 3.71 4.65 -30.81
CA ILE A 360 3.37 6.03 -30.39
C ILE A 360 2.07 6.49 -31.06
N GLU A 361 1.87 6.13 -32.33
CA GLU A 361 0.67 6.46 -33.11
C GLU A 361 -0.58 5.80 -32.52
N ASN A 362 -0.49 4.50 -32.17
CA ASN A 362 -1.61 3.79 -31.57
C ASN A 362 -1.88 4.24 -30.13
N ILE A 363 -0.83 4.57 -29.35
CA ILE A 363 -0.98 5.17 -28.02
C ILE A 363 -1.71 6.50 -28.12
N ARG A 364 -1.32 7.38 -29.06
CA ARG A 364 -2.02 8.64 -29.33
C ARG A 364 -3.48 8.40 -29.72
N ALA A 365 -3.74 7.41 -30.58
CA ALA A 365 -5.09 7.06 -30.97
C ALA A 365 -5.93 6.53 -29.79
N VAL A 366 -5.33 5.83 -28.82
CA VAL A 366 -6.05 5.37 -27.62
C VAL A 366 -6.24 6.50 -26.60
N ASP A 367 -5.23 7.35 -26.41
CA ASP A 367 -5.28 8.50 -25.48
C ASP A 367 -6.42 9.46 -25.80
N ASP A 368 -6.68 9.68 -27.08
CA ASP A 368 -7.78 10.53 -27.56
C ASP A 368 -9.17 10.08 -27.09
N ALA A 369 -9.33 8.81 -26.67
CA ALA A 369 -10.59 8.31 -26.13
C ALA A 369 -10.84 8.71 -24.66
N ALA A 370 -9.84 9.28 -23.97
CA ALA A 370 -9.95 9.77 -22.60
C ALA A 370 -9.89 11.30 -22.54
N THR A 371 -10.66 11.87 -21.62
CA THR A 371 -10.56 13.28 -21.19
C THR A 371 -9.76 13.45 -19.90
N MET A 372 -9.48 12.35 -19.19
CA MET A 372 -8.60 12.33 -18.01
C MET A 372 -7.20 11.78 -18.34
N PRO A 373 -6.17 12.10 -17.53
CA PRO A 373 -4.83 11.58 -17.74
C PRO A 373 -4.75 10.05 -17.70
N ILE A 374 -3.99 9.45 -18.63
CA ILE A 374 -3.62 8.04 -18.61
C ILE A 374 -2.16 7.90 -18.19
N LEU A 375 -1.93 7.37 -16.99
CA LEU A 375 -0.60 7.14 -16.43
C LEU A 375 -0.01 5.83 -16.97
N ARG A 376 1.22 5.88 -17.47
CA ARG A 376 1.94 4.72 -18.04
C ARG A 376 3.29 4.50 -17.33
N PRO A 377 3.31 3.89 -16.14
CA PRO A 377 4.51 3.76 -15.32
C PRO A 377 5.62 2.90 -15.93
N LEU A 378 5.31 2.14 -16.98
CA LEU A 378 6.20 1.17 -17.65
C LEU A 378 6.62 1.62 -19.05
N ILE A 379 6.22 2.82 -19.49
CA ILE A 379 6.28 3.25 -20.90
C ILE A 379 7.66 3.08 -21.56
N GLY A 380 8.73 3.23 -20.80
CA GLY A 380 10.12 3.10 -21.25
C GLY A 380 10.92 2.02 -20.52
N CYS A 381 10.24 1.07 -19.86
CA CYS A 381 10.91 -0.08 -19.25
C CYS A 381 11.11 -1.20 -20.26
N ASP A 382 12.14 -2.00 -20.04
CA ASP A 382 12.29 -3.26 -20.76
C ASP A 382 11.52 -4.41 -20.08
N LYS A 383 11.41 -5.53 -20.80
CA LYS A 383 10.66 -6.71 -20.33
C LYS A 383 11.30 -7.36 -19.10
N GLU A 384 12.63 -7.33 -18.98
CA GLU A 384 13.34 -7.96 -17.88
C GLU A 384 13.09 -7.18 -16.58
N GLU A 385 13.16 -5.85 -16.62
CA GLU A 385 12.84 -4.97 -15.51
C GLU A 385 11.42 -5.23 -14.97
N ILE A 386 10.44 -5.33 -15.88
CA ILE A 386 9.03 -5.59 -15.54
C ILE A 386 8.87 -6.99 -14.95
N THR A 387 9.50 -8.00 -15.55
CA THR A 387 9.44 -9.40 -15.12
C THR A 387 10.02 -9.57 -13.71
N GLN A 388 11.19 -8.99 -13.45
CA GLN A 388 11.83 -9.03 -12.14
C GLN A 388 10.99 -8.32 -11.08
N GLU A 389 10.32 -7.23 -11.44
CA GLU A 389 9.39 -6.57 -10.53
C GLU A 389 8.16 -7.43 -10.26
N ALA A 390 7.58 -8.07 -11.28
CA ALA A 390 6.45 -9.00 -11.13
C ALA A 390 6.78 -10.20 -10.22
N ILE A 391 8.01 -10.75 -10.31
CA ILE A 391 8.48 -11.82 -9.43
C ILE A 391 8.55 -11.33 -7.98
N ARG A 392 9.18 -10.17 -7.73
CA ARG A 392 9.22 -9.56 -6.39
C ARG A 392 7.83 -9.20 -5.85
N LEU A 393 6.91 -8.87 -6.75
CA LEU A 393 5.52 -8.58 -6.43
C LEU A 393 4.74 -9.82 -6.02
N GLY A 394 5.12 -10.99 -6.55
CA GLY A 394 4.39 -12.25 -6.47
C GLY A 394 3.30 -12.40 -7.54
N THR A 395 3.29 -11.55 -8.57
CA THR A 395 2.26 -11.53 -9.62
C THR A 395 2.66 -12.33 -10.86
N TYR A 396 3.94 -12.65 -11.01
CA TYR A 396 4.48 -13.34 -12.19
C TYR A 396 3.80 -14.70 -12.43
N GLU A 397 3.79 -15.58 -11.42
CA GLU A 397 3.23 -16.94 -11.55
C GLU A 397 1.77 -16.95 -12.01
N THR A 398 0.95 -16.05 -11.45
CA THR A 398 -0.45 -15.88 -11.89
C THR A 398 -0.53 -15.34 -13.33
N SER A 399 0.36 -14.41 -13.69
CA SER A 399 0.32 -13.73 -15.00
C SER A 399 0.68 -14.65 -16.16
N ILE A 400 1.54 -15.66 -15.92
CA ILE A 400 1.99 -16.61 -16.94
C ILE A 400 1.03 -17.79 -17.17
N ILE A 401 -0.02 -17.94 -16.34
CA ILE A 401 -1.06 -18.96 -16.55
C ILE A 401 -1.65 -18.77 -17.95
N PRO A 402 -1.63 -19.78 -18.83
CA PRO A 402 -2.17 -19.67 -20.18
C PRO A 402 -3.67 -19.33 -20.15
N ASP A 403 -4.05 -18.23 -20.79
CA ASP A 403 -5.44 -17.83 -20.97
C ASP A 403 -5.70 -17.31 -22.38
N GLN A 404 -6.97 -17.18 -22.72
CA GLN A 404 -7.40 -16.53 -23.95
C GLN A 404 -7.70 -15.07 -23.61
N ASP A 405 -6.78 -14.18 -23.95
CA ASP A 405 -6.92 -12.75 -23.67
C ASP A 405 -8.12 -12.18 -24.44
N CYS A 406 -8.96 -11.41 -23.76
CA CYS A 406 -10.08 -10.71 -24.38
C CYS A 406 -9.61 -9.89 -25.59
N CYS A 407 -8.44 -9.24 -25.53
CA CYS A 407 -7.93 -8.41 -26.63
C CYS A 407 -7.50 -9.23 -27.86
N THR A 408 -7.36 -10.55 -27.74
CA THR A 408 -7.01 -11.45 -28.86
C THR A 408 -8.24 -12.01 -29.58
N LEU A 409 -9.41 -11.91 -28.96
CA LEU A 409 -10.66 -12.37 -29.55
C LEU A 409 -11.00 -11.51 -30.78
N PHE A 410 -11.07 -12.15 -31.94
CA PHE A 410 -11.29 -11.52 -33.26
C PHE A 410 -10.17 -10.56 -33.71
N THR A 411 -8.94 -10.75 -33.22
CA THR A 411 -7.77 -9.97 -33.67
C THR A 411 -7.40 -10.33 -35.11
N PRO A 412 -7.19 -9.33 -35.99
CA PRO A 412 -6.80 -9.58 -37.38
C PRO A 412 -5.40 -10.22 -37.46
N ARG A 413 -5.10 -10.92 -38.57
CA ARG A 413 -3.75 -11.47 -38.82
C ARG A 413 -2.67 -10.37 -38.85
N ASN A 414 -3.00 -9.19 -39.39
CA ASN A 414 -2.11 -8.04 -39.50
C ASN A 414 -2.76 -6.81 -38.86
N PRO A 415 -2.65 -6.62 -37.53
CA PRO A 415 -3.15 -5.42 -36.88
C PRO A 415 -2.35 -4.19 -37.30
N THR A 416 -3.01 -3.04 -37.44
CA THR A 416 -2.33 -1.80 -37.84
C THR A 416 -1.37 -1.33 -36.74
N THR A 417 -0.11 -1.09 -37.12
CA THR A 417 0.93 -0.52 -36.26
C THR A 417 0.93 1.00 -36.24
N ARG A 418 0.22 1.66 -37.17
CA ARG A 418 0.11 3.11 -37.26
C ARG A 418 -1.31 3.54 -37.61
N ALA A 419 -2.22 3.48 -36.64
CA ALA A 419 -3.58 3.96 -36.88
C ALA A 419 -3.58 5.49 -36.88
N ALA A 420 -3.95 6.10 -38.02
CA ALA A 420 -4.18 7.53 -38.04
C ALA A 420 -5.41 7.84 -37.17
N LEU A 421 -5.30 8.88 -36.34
CA LEU A 421 -6.33 9.23 -35.38
C LEU A 421 -7.70 9.47 -36.04
N GLU A 422 -7.71 10.07 -37.22
CA GLU A 422 -8.92 10.35 -38.00
C GLU A 422 -9.66 9.08 -38.38
N PHE A 423 -8.95 8.05 -38.86
CA PHE A 423 -9.55 6.76 -39.17
C PHE A 423 -10.08 6.04 -37.93
N ALA A 424 -9.36 6.12 -36.81
CA ALA A 424 -9.83 5.55 -35.56
C ALA A 424 -11.13 6.22 -35.09
N ARG A 425 -11.23 7.55 -35.17
CA ARG A 425 -12.46 8.30 -34.85
C ARG A 425 -13.60 7.99 -35.80
N ALA A 426 -13.33 7.92 -37.11
CA ALA A 426 -14.34 7.61 -38.12
C ALA A 426 -14.91 6.20 -37.92
N ALA A 427 -14.05 5.21 -37.70
CA ALA A 427 -14.47 3.84 -37.44
C ALA A 427 -15.24 3.70 -36.11
N GLU A 428 -14.82 4.42 -35.07
CA GLU A 428 -15.53 4.47 -33.80
C GLU A 428 -16.92 5.14 -33.94
N GLY A 429 -17.05 6.14 -34.81
CA GLY A 429 -18.32 6.82 -35.09
C GLY A 429 -19.38 5.96 -35.78
N LEU A 430 -19.02 4.78 -36.27
CA LEU A 430 -19.98 3.79 -36.81
C LEU A 430 -20.71 3.02 -35.69
N LEU A 431 -20.26 3.14 -34.45
CA LEU A 431 -20.78 2.41 -33.29
C LEU A 431 -21.66 3.32 -32.43
N ASP A 432 -22.71 2.75 -31.84
CA ASP A 432 -23.47 3.43 -30.79
C ASP A 432 -22.71 3.37 -29.45
N LEU A 433 -21.80 4.32 -29.26
CA LEU A 433 -20.89 4.35 -28.12
C LEU A 433 -21.61 4.48 -26.78
N GLU A 434 -22.63 5.33 -26.69
CA GLU A 434 -23.34 5.53 -25.43
C GLU A 434 -24.12 4.27 -25.02
N THR A 435 -24.75 3.59 -25.97
CA THR A 435 -25.42 2.30 -25.69
C THR A 435 -24.40 1.25 -25.27
N LEU A 436 -23.28 1.13 -25.97
CA LEU A 436 -22.21 0.16 -25.68
C LEU A 436 -21.60 0.38 -24.29
N VAL A 437 -21.22 1.62 -23.97
CA VAL A 437 -20.64 1.98 -22.68
C VAL A 437 -21.66 1.76 -21.57
N SER A 438 -22.91 2.20 -21.76
CA SER A 438 -23.97 2.03 -20.78
C SER A 438 -24.27 0.56 -20.51
N GLN A 439 -24.28 -0.28 -21.54
CA GLN A 439 -24.46 -1.72 -21.40
C GLN A 439 -23.33 -2.35 -20.58
N ALA A 440 -22.06 -2.10 -20.96
CA ALA A 440 -20.90 -2.61 -20.21
C ALA A 440 -20.98 -2.27 -18.72
N LEU A 441 -21.37 -1.04 -18.41
CA LEU A 441 -21.46 -0.54 -17.05
C LEU A 441 -22.61 -1.16 -16.25
N ARG A 442 -23.75 -1.44 -16.89
CA ARG A 442 -24.88 -2.13 -16.25
C ARG A 442 -24.53 -3.57 -15.89
N ASP A 443 -23.78 -4.24 -16.76
CA ASP A 443 -23.47 -5.65 -16.63
C ASP A 443 -22.16 -5.91 -15.85
N THR A 444 -21.47 -4.83 -15.43
CA THR A 444 -20.24 -4.91 -14.65
C THR A 444 -20.48 -5.52 -13.27
N VAL A 445 -19.67 -6.51 -12.90
CA VAL A 445 -19.65 -7.11 -11.55
C VAL A 445 -18.53 -6.48 -10.73
N VAL A 446 -18.79 -6.15 -9.46
CA VAL A 446 -17.79 -5.53 -8.57
C VAL A 446 -17.48 -6.46 -7.40
N GLU A 447 -16.20 -6.78 -7.24
CA GLU A 447 -15.69 -7.57 -6.14
C GLU A 447 -14.76 -6.73 -5.27
N GLU A 448 -14.92 -6.80 -3.95
CA GLU A 448 -14.04 -6.12 -3.00
C GLU A 448 -13.17 -7.12 -2.25
N ARG A 449 -11.89 -6.80 -2.10
CA ARG A 449 -10.91 -7.58 -1.34
C ARG A 449 -10.23 -6.67 -0.32
N THR A 450 -10.29 -7.05 0.94
CA THR A 450 -9.61 -6.35 2.04
C THR A 450 -8.47 -7.18 2.60
N PHE A 451 -7.43 -6.52 3.11
CA PHE A 451 -6.35 -7.13 3.86
C PHE A 451 -6.07 -6.32 5.15
N PRO A 452 -6.04 -6.97 6.32
CA PRO A 452 -6.34 -8.38 6.58
C PRO A 452 -7.80 -8.72 6.25
N ALA A 453 -8.09 -10.01 6.03
CA ALA A 453 -9.47 -10.43 5.76
C ALA A 453 -10.30 -10.16 7.02
N GLY A 454 -11.28 -9.26 6.93
CA GLY A 454 -12.21 -9.03 8.05
C GLY A 454 -13.05 -10.27 8.30
N PRO A 455 -13.54 -10.50 9.55
CA PRO A 455 -14.52 -11.54 9.80
C PRO A 455 -15.76 -11.30 8.93
N GLY A 456 -15.95 -12.11 7.89
CA GLY A 456 -17.12 -12.10 7.00
C GLY A 456 -17.03 -11.25 5.71
N LEU A 457 -15.87 -10.70 5.33
CA LEU A 457 -15.75 -9.86 4.12
C LEU A 457 -15.01 -10.56 2.98
N CYS A 458 -15.64 -11.60 2.45
CA CYS A 458 -15.55 -11.91 1.02
C CYS A 458 -16.90 -11.50 0.42
N ALA A 459 -17.25 -10.22 0.54
CA ALA A 459 -18.52 -9.72 0.01
C ALA A 459 -18.35 -9.53 -1.50
N VAL A 460 -18.86 -10.48 -2.28
CA VAL A 460 -19.37 -10.14 -3.60
C VAL A 460 -20.40 -9.05 -3.33
N VAL A 461 -20.10 -7.81 -3.70
CA VAL A 461 -21.10 -6.73 -3.62
C VAL A 461 -22.01 -6.96 -4.81
N GLU A 462 -22.90 -7.93 -4.66
CA GLU A 462 -23.91 -8.26 -5.66
C GLU A 462 -24.73 -7.01 -5.97
N ASN A 463 -24.78 -6.70 -7.27
CA ASN A 463 -25.69 -5.88 -8.07
C ASN A 463 -26.62 -4.85 -7.37
N GLY A 464 -27.29 -5.16 -6.26
CA GLY A 464 -28.36 -4.34 -5.66
C GLY A 464 -27.94 -3.00 -5.04
N LYS A 465 -26.69 -2.85 -4.58
CA LYS A 465 -26.21 -1.55 -4.05
C LYS A 465 -25.68 -0.63 -5.15
N MET A 466 -25.18 -1.21 -6.23
CA MET A 466 -24.68 -0.49 -7.41
C MET A 466 -25.77 -0.19 -8.42
N ARG A 467 -26.81 -1.03 -8.59
CA ARG A 467 -28.03 -0.66 -9.35
C ARG A 467 -28.66 0.66 -8.88
N ARG A 468 -28.49 1.02 -7.60
CA ARG A 468 -28.93 2.30 -7.02
C ARG A 468 -27.94 3.46 -7.20
N LEU A 469 -26.69 3.18 -7.56
CA LEU A 469 -25.67 4.17 -7.94
C LEU A 469 -25.56 4.32 -9.48
N LEU A 470 -26.11 3.35 -10.22
CA LEU A 470 -26.15 3.26 -11.68
C LEU A 470 -27.45 3.80 -12.30
N ALA A 471 -28.53 3.85 -11.53
CA ALA A 471 -29.78 4.56 -11.84
C ALA A 471 -29.71 5.96 -11.23
#